data_AF-A0A9E1ZJR5-F1
#
_entry.id   AF-A0A9E1ZJR5-F1
#
_cell.length_a   1.000
_cell.length_b   1.000
_cell.length_c   1.000
_cell.angle_alpha   90.00
_cell.angle_beta   90.00
_cell.angle_gamma   90.00
#
_symmetry.space_group_name_H-M   'P 1'
#
loop_
_entity.id
_entity.type
_entity.pdbx_description
1 polymer ?
#
loop_
_entity_poly.entity_id
_entity_poly.type
_entity_poly.pdbx_seq_one_letter_code
_entity_poly.pdbx_strand_id
1 'polypeptide(L)' 'MSEQINAFEMAQKQFDHVAELLNLDPQIAEVLRWPAREYSFRIPVRMDDGTLRVFQGYRVQHNDARGPN' A
#
# COMPACT_ATOMS: atom_id res chain seq x y z
N MET A 1 0.99 10.79 24.91
CA MET A 1 0.92 10.90 23.44
C MET A 1 0.74 9.49 22.91
N SER A 2 -0.37 9.19 22.23
CA SER A 2 -0.51 7.89 21.56
C SER A 2 0.54 7.83 20.46
N GLU A 3 1.44 6.85 20.51
CA GLU A 3 2.31 6.55 19.38
C GLU A 3 1.43 6.29 18.16
N GLN A 4 1.70 7.02 17.08
CA GLN A 4 0.97 6.88 15.85
C GLN A 4 1.42 5.58 15.19
N ILE A 5 0.58 4.56 15.23
CA ILE A 5 0.88 3.25 14.64
C ILE A 5 0.99 3.42 13.12
N ASN A 6 2.19 3.18 12.58
CA ASN A 6 2.38 3.08 11.13
C ASN A 6 1.98 1.67 10.67
N ALA A 7 0.80 1.56 10.05
CA ALA A 7 0.27 0.28 9.56
C ALA A 7 1.17 -0.38 8.51
N PHE A 8 1.87 0.40 7.69
CA PHE A 8 2.77 -0.12 6.67
C PHE A 8 4.04 -0.72 7.30
N GLU A 9 4.67 -0.03 8.25
CA GLU A 9 5.81 -0.58 9.00
C GLU A 9 5.41 -1.83 9.79
N MET A 10 4.20 -1.85 10.35
CA MET A 10 3.69 -3.04 11.02
C MET A 10 3.54 -4.23 10.07
N ALA A 11 3.00 -4.02 8.86
CA ALA A 11 2.90 -5.05 7.84
C ALA A 11 4.29 -5.52 7.35
N GLN A 12 5.23 -4.60 7.17
CA GLN A 12 6.61 -4.94 6.80
C GLN A 12 7.29 -5.79 7.87
N LYS A 13 7.13 -5.47 9.16
CA LYS A 13 7.68 -6.29 10.26
C LYS A 13 7.13 -7.73 10.24
N GLN A 14 5.83 -7.89 9.95
CA GLN A 14 5.23 -9.22 9.83
C GLN A 14 5.76 -9.97 8.60
N PHE A 15 5.92 -9.28 7.47
CA PHE A 15 6.52 -9.85 6.26
C PHE A 15 7.96 -10.28 6.49
N ASP A 16 8.79 -9.40 7.07
CA ASP A 16 10.22 -9.65 7.34
C ASP A 16 10.38 -10.92 8.20
N HIS A 17 9.58 -11.06 9.27
CA HIS A 17 9.60 -12.24 10.12
C HIS A 17 9.28 -13.54 9.34
N VAL A 18 8.29 -13.53 8.47
CA VAL A 18 7.91 -14.72 7.68
C VAL A 18 8.93 -15.01 6.58
N ALA A 19 9.49 -13.98 5.95
CA ALA A 19 10.55 -14.12 4.94
C ALA A 19 11.79 -14.80 5.52
N GLU A 20 12.18 -14.44 6.75
CA GLU A 20 13.25 -15.11 7.51
C GLU A 20 12.91 -16.58 7.78
N LEU A 21 11.71 -16.87 8.29
CA LEU A 21 11.29 -18.25 8.58
C LEU A 21 11.26 -19.15 7.33
N LEU A 22 10.97 -18.59 6.15
CA LEU A 22 10.96 -19.30 4.88
C LEU A 22 12.34 -19.40 4.23
N ASN A 23 13.38 -18.76 4.78
CA ASN A 23 14.67 -18.56 4.11
C ASN A 23 14.49 -18.05 2.67
N LEU A 24 13.63 -17.05 2.50
CA LEU A 24 13.32 -16.50 1.18
C LEU A 24 14.57 -15.86 0.57
N ASP A 25 14.74 -15.97 -0.75
CA ASP A 25 15.82 -15.29 -1.46
C ASP A 25 15.76 -13.77 -1.15
N PRO A 26 16.85 -13.14 -0.68
CA PRO A 26 16.84 -11.73 -0.29
C PRO A 26 16.38 -10.77 -1.40
N GLN A 27 16.66 -11.10 -2.67
CA GLN A 27 16.24 -10.29 -3.81
C GLN A 27 14.73 -10.39 -4.02
N ILE A 28 14.15 -11.58 -3.83
CA ILE A 28 12.70 -11.79 -3.88
C ILE A 28 12.03 -11.11 -2.69
N ALA A 29 12.62 -11.21 -1.49
CA ALA A 29 12.12 -10.55 -0.30
C ALA A 29 12.05 -9.02 -0.49
N GLU A 30 13.10 -8.41 -1.02
CA GLU A 30 13.14 -6.96 -1.27
C GLU A 30 12.04 -6.53 -2.24
N VAL A 31 11.82 -7.28 -3.33
CA VAL A 31 10.75 -6.98 -4.30
C VAL A 31 9.37 -7.11 -3.65
N LEU A 32 9.12 -8.14 -2.84
CA LEU A 32 7.82 -8.37 -2.20
C LEU A 32 7.55 -7.43 -1.01
N ARG A 33 8.59 -6.80 -0.45
CA ARG A 33 8.50 -5.88 0.68
C ARG A 33 7.84 -4.54 0.33
N TRP A 34 7.78 -4.20 -0.95
CA TRP A 34 7.26 -2.94 -1.47
C TRP A 34 6.10 -3.15 -2.45
N PRO A 35 5.13 -2.21 -2.53
CA PRO A 35 4.10 -2.31 -3.54
C PRO A 35 4.65 -2.16 -4.96
N ALA A 36 4.17 -2.97 -5.89
CA ALA A 36 4.58 -2.90 -7.29
C ALA A 36 4.12 -1.61 -7.99
N ARG A 37 2.91 -1.10 -7.66
CA ARG A 37 2.39 0.15 -8.22
C ARG A 37 1.59 0.94 -7.19
N GLU A 38 1.78 2.25 -7.18
CA GLU A 38 1.04 3.19 -6.35
C GLU A 38 0.52 4.34 -7.21
N TYR A 39 -0.79 4.52 -7.22
CA TYR A 39 -1.44 5.63 -7.92
C TYR A 39 -1.96 6.63 -6.90
N SER A 40 -1.61 7.89 -7.07
CA SER A 40 -2.24 9.02 -6.39
C SER A 40 -2.97 9.87 -7.42
N PHE A 41 -4.21 10.24 -7.14
CA PHE A 41 -5.03 10.99 -8.10
C PHE A 41 -6.02 11.91 -7.38
N ARG A 42 -6.50 12.92 -8.12
CA ARG A 42 -7.47 13.89 -7.64
C ARG A 42 -8.84 13.58 -8.22
N ILE A 43 -9.85 13.48 -7.37
CA ILE A 43 -11.24 13.21 -7.76
C ILE A 43 -12.04 14.49 -7.51
N PRO A 44 -12.27 15.33 -8.55
CA PRO A 44 -13.19 16.44 -8.45
C PRO A 44 -14.63 15.93 -8.40
N VAL A 45 -15.37 16.30 -7.36
CA VAL A 45 -16.78 15.94 -7.15
C VAL A 45 -17.60 17.21 -7.06
N ARG A 46 -18.68 17.28 -7.83
CA ARG A 46 -19.73 18.27 -7.63
C ARG A 46 -20.62 17.78 -6.49
N MET A 47 -20.67 18.55 -5.42
CA MET A 47 -21.46 18.25 -4.23
C MET A 47 -22.94 18.57 -4.48
N ASP A 48 -23.82 18.08 -3.62
CA ASP A 48 -25.27 18.27 -3.75
C ASP A 48 -25.70 19.75 -3.69
N ASP A 49 -24.94 20.59 -2.98
CA ASP A 49 -25.13 22.05 -2.92
C ASP A 49 -24.59 22.81 -4.15
N GLY A 50 -24.06 22.07 -5.14
CA GLY A 50 -23.48 22.61 -6.37
C GLY A 50 -22.01 23.02 -6.28
N THR A 51 -21.40 23.00 -5.09
CA THR A 51 -19.97 23.34 -4.90
C THR A 51 -19.04 22.26 -5.47
N LEU A 52 -17.80 22.64 -5.81
CA LEU A 52 -16.77 21.69 -6.25
C LEU A 52 -15.85 21.35 -5.08
N ARG A 53 -15.69 20.05 -4.80
CA ARG A 53 -14.69 19.55 -3.84
C ARG A 53 -13.77 18.56 -4.51
N VAL A 54 -12.46 18.72 -4.32
CA VAL A 54 -11.45 17.82 -4.87
C VAL A 54 -10.93 16.90 -3.77
N PHE A 55 -11.12 15.59 -3.94
CA PHE A 55 -10.65 14.57 -3.02
C PHE A 55 -9.33 13.97 -3.51
N GLN A 56 -8.47 13.56 -2.57
CA GLN A 56 -7.29 12.76 -2.88
C GLN A 56 -7.66 11.28 -2.81
N GLY A 57 -7.44 10.56 -3.90
CA GLY A 57 -7.59 9.11 -3.99
C GLY A 57 -6.24 8.42 -4.08
N TYR A 58 -6.23 7.15 -3.68
CA TYR A 58 -5.07 6.26 -3.79
C TYR A 58 -5.52 4.88 -4.29
N ARG A 59 -4.69 4.23 -5.12
CA ARG A 59 -4.81 2.82 -5.46
C ARG A 59 -3.42 2.19 -5.40
N VAL A 60 -3.25 1.22 -4.51
CA VAL A 60 -2.02 0.47 -4.32
C VAL A 60 -2.23 -0.93 -4.86
N GLN A 61 -1.38 -1.37 -5.79
CA GLN A 61 -1.31 -2.75 -6.27
C GLN A 61 0.00 -3.35 -5.76
N HIS A 62 -0.10 -4.19 -4.73
CA HIS A 62 1.10 -4.69 -4.05
C HIS A 62 1.85 -5.73 -4.88
N ASN A 63 1.16 -6.76 -5.36
CA ASN A 63 1.80 -7.82 -6.15
C ASN A 63 0.76 -8.60 -6.98
N ASP A 64 0.98 -8.72 -8.30
CA ASP A 64 0.10 -9.41 -9.25
C ASP A 64 0.62 -10.79 -9.72
N ALA A 65 1.62 -11.36 -9.03
CA ALA A 65 2.25 -12.61 -9.44
C ALA A 65 1.29 -13.81 -9.48
N ARG A 66 0.19 -13.77 -8.70
CA ARG A 66 -0.84 -14.82 -8.65
C ARG A 66 -2.09 -14.50 -9.44
N GLY A 67 -2.11 -13.39 -10.17
CA GLY A 67 -3.28 -12.91 -10.91
C GLY A 67 -3.58 -11.43 -10.66
N PRO A 68 -4.61 -10.90 -11.33
CA PRO A 68 -4.96 -9.48 -11.27
C PRO A 68 -5.44 -9.04 -9.88
N ASN A 69 -5.11 -7.79 -9.51
CA ASN A 69 -5.54 -7.12 -8.27
C ASN A 69 -6.41 -5.88 -8.49
#